data_AF-A0A922SCU0-F1
#
_entry.id   AF-A0A922SCU0-F1
#
_cell.length_a   1.000
_cell.length_b   1.000
_cell.length_c   1.000
_cell.angle_alpha   90.00
_cell.angle_beta   90.00
_cell.angle_gamma   90.00
#
_symmetry.space_group_name_H-M   'P 1'
#
loop_
_entity.id
_entity.type
_entity.pdbx_description
1 polymer ?
#
loop_
_entity_poly.entity_id
_entity_poly.type
_entity_poly.pdbx_seq_one_letter_code
_entity_poly.pdbx_strand_id
1 'polypeptide(L)'
;MADPKYENLPGIAYDQPDVYETGDLPEADQPDPTEEEENECIEQLHLSVKDSFNKFKGRFLTGAVDFSDRLSRKSRIGYRAGEWELAAEGEPETILERYNRLRCEFSELLEQVTEQQNKATESEKDEYTKLAVQINSTKKLLEELKLEEGEQIDPKAEKLKEYLSSSSKKKQGELVTAHLKLKPEVNELYKLLRQIDGISHSEILERMEALEALHNQASNFGKSLTELETLQTTIASGVQNNKELLQGVQEVFAHNVDSVNKEIKKLDERISKLAAA
;
A
#
# COMPACT_ATOMS: atom_id res chain seq x y z
N MET A 1 -21.08 0.19 37.26
CA MET A 1 -22.11 -0.71 37.81
C MET A 1 -21.43 -2.04 38.07
N ALA A 2 -21.70 -2.69 39.20
CA ALA A 2 -21.11 -3.99 39.50
C ALA A 2 -21.51 -5.02 38.43
N ASP A 3 -20.57 -5.90 38.04
CA ASP A 3 -20.88 -7.03 37.18
C ASP A 3 -21.89 -7.95 37.93
N PRO A 4 -23.06 -8.24 37.34
CA PRO A 4 -24.09 -9.09 37.95
C PRO A 4 -23.56 -10.46 38.39
N LYS A 5 -22.48 -10.95 37.77
CA LYS A 5 -21.85 -12.22 38.13
C LYS A 5 -21.24 -12.22 39.54
N TYR A 6 -20.81 -11.06 40.05
CA TYR A 6 -20.09 -10.94 41.31
C TYR A 6 -20.87 -10.22 42.43
N GLU A 7 -22.02 -9.65 42.11
CA GLU A 7 -22.84 -8.81 43.01
C GLU A 7 -23.14 -9.44 44.39
N ASN A 8 -23.37 -10.76 44.42
CA ASN A 8 -23.74 -11.50 45.63
C ASN A 8 -22.55 -12.17 46.35
N LEU A 9 -21.32 -11.99 45.86
CA LEU A 9 -20.15 -12.60 46.48
C LEU A 9 -19.60 -11.69 47.59
N PRO A 10 -19.42 -12.20 48.82
CA PRO A 10 -18.81 -11.43 49.89
C PRO A 10 -17.32 -11.19 49.60
N GLY A 11 -16.81 -10.01 49.98
CA GLY A 11 -15.37 -9.70 49.90
C GLY A 11 -14.87 -9.22 48.53
N ILE A 12 -15.76 -8.92 47.59
CA ILE A 12 -15.39 -8.26 46.32
C ILE A 12 -15.24 -6.76 46.53
N ALA A 13 -14.10 -6.21 46.11
CA ALA A 13 -13.83 -4.77 46.15
C ALA A 13 -14.37 -4.11 44.89
N TYR A 14 -15.41 -3.27 45.02
CA TYR A 14 -16.02 -2.54 43.89
C TYR A 14 -15.42 -1.16 43.65
N ASP A 15 -14.70 -0.62 44.64
CA ASP A 15 -14.17 0.75 44.64
C ASP A 15 -12.65 0.78 44.42
N GLN A 16 -12.06 -0.32 43.96
CA GLN A 16 -10.63 -0.41 43.65
C GLN A 16 -10.42 -0.41 42.13
N PRO A 17 -9.33 0.21 41.64
CA PRO A 17 -8.97 0.12 40.23
C PRO A 17 -8.60 -1.32 39.86
N ASP A 18 -8.97 -1.75 38.65
CA ASP A 18 -8.70 -3.11 38.16
C ASP A 18 -7.20 -3.37 37.95
N VAL A 19 -6.42 -2.32 37.65
CA VAL A 19 -4.98 -2.39 37.33
C VAL A 19 -4.24 -1.28 38.07
N TYR A 20 -3.10 -1.62 38.68
CA TYR A 20 -2.15 -0.67 39.25
C TYR A 20 -0.88 -0.68 38.40
N GLU A 21 -0.73 0.32 37.54
CA GLU A 21 0.41 0.46 36.64
C GLU A 21 1.16 1.78 36.88
N THR A 22 2.45 1.79 36.52
CA THR A 22 3.23 3.02 36.41
C THR A 22 2.77 3.79 35.19
N GLY A 23 2.73 5.13 35.24
CA GLY A 23 2.35 5.93 34.08
C GLY A 23 3.24 5.64 32.88
N ASP A 24 2.62 5.48 31.70
CA ASP A 24 3.31 5.21 30.45
C ASP A 24 4.34 6.31 30.15
N LEU A 25 5.61 5.93 30.08
CA LEU A 25 6.68 6.83 29.65
C LEU A 25 6.74 6.83 28.12
N PRO A 26 6.80 8.00 27.46
CA PRO A 26 6.86 8.10 26.01
C PRO A 26 8.22 7.68 25.41
N GLU A 27 9.16 7.21 26.23
CA GLU A 27 10.58 7.09 25.87
C GLU A 27 10.91 5.84 25.04
N ALA A 28 10.17 4.74 25.20
CA ALA A 28 10.49 3.47 24.53
C ALA A 28 10.17 3.45 23.02
N ASP A 29 9.30 4.36 22.55
CA ASP A 29 8.85 4.45 21.16
C ASP A 29 9.56 5.57 20.36
N GLN A 30 10.53 6.26 20.96
CA GLN A 30 11.29 7.26 20.23
C GLN A 30 12.29 6.56 19.32
N PRO A 31 12.22 6.74 17.99
CA PRO A 31 13.28 6.29 17.12
C PRO A 31 14.55 7.03 17.53
N ASP A 32 15.58 6.31 17.97
CA ASP A 32 16.93 6.89 18.11
C ASP A 32 17.32 7.41 16.72
N PRO A 33 17.39 8.73 16.51
CA PRO A 33 17.84 9.25 15.24
C PRO A 33 19.34 8.96 15.19
N THR A 34 19.73 7.97 14.41
CA THR A 34 21.09 7.93 13.88
C THR A 34 21.23 9.15 12.99
N GLU A 35 21.67 10.27 13.57
CA GLU A 35 22.02 11.47 12.83
C GLU A 35 23.21 11.11 11.94
N GLU A 36 22.96 10.92 10.64
CA GLU A 36 24.04 10.91 9.65
C GLU A 36 24.65 12.32 9.67
N GLU A 37 25.94 12.41 10.01
CA GLU A 37 26.65 13.69 10.11
C GLU A 37 26.50 14.48 8.81
N GLU A 38 25.97 15.70 8.90
CA GLU A 38 25.89 16.62 7.76
C GLU A 38 27.30 16.90 7.24
N ASN A 39 27.64 16.35 6.07
CA ASN A 39 28.96 16.52 5.48
C ASN A 39 28.99 17.82 4.65
N GLU A 40 29.75 18.82 5.11
CA GLU A 40 29.88 20.12 4.44
C GLU A 40 30.40 20.03 2.99
N CYS A 41 31.03 18.90 2.61
CA CYS A 41 31.52 18.67 1.24
C CYS A 41 30.48 18.00 0.31
N ILE A 42 29.29 17.67 0.79
CA ILE A 42 28.24 16.97 0.03
C ILE A 42 26.96 17.81 0.06
N GLU A 43 26.56 18.34 -1.10
CA GLU A 43 25.25 18.96 -1.25
C GLU A 43 24.14 17.89 -1.29
N GLN A 44 23.28 17.86 -0.29
CA GLN A 44 22.09 16.99 -0.29
C GLN A 44 20.93 17.65 -1.05
N LEU A 45 20.57 17.08 -2.19
CA LEU A 45 19.46 17.57 -3.01
C LEU A 45 18.17 16.82 -2.67
N HIS A 46 17.13 17.55 -2.25
CA HIS A 46 15.81 16.97 -2.01
C HIS A 46 15.10 16.68 -3.34
N LEU A 47 14.94 15.39 -3.67
CA LEU A 47 14.30 14.96 -4.91
C LEU A 47 12.79 14.72 -4.71
N SER A 48 11.96 15.62 -5.22
CA SER A 48 10.51 15.41 -5.27
C SER A 48 10.13 14.63 -6.52
N VAL A 49 9.64 13.41 -6.36
CA VAL A 49 9.18 12.55 -7.47
C VAL A 49 8.05 13.21 -8.24
N LYS A 50 7.12 13.87 -7.53
CA LYS A 50 5.97 14.55 -8.14
C LYS A 50 6.41 15.76 -8.96
N ASP A 51 7.32 16.57 -8.43
CA ASP A 51 7.80 17.76 -9.16
C ASP A 51 8.69 17.35 -10.33
N SER A 52 9.52 16.33 -10.15
CA SER A 52 10.33 15.75 -11.22
C SER A 52 9.45 15.19 -12.33
N PHE A 53 8.41 14.42 -11.99
CA PHE A 53 7.45 13.93 -12.98
C PHE A 53 6.77 15.08 -13.72
N ASN A 54 6.26 16.09 -13.01
CA ASN A 54 5.60 17.23 -13.64
C ASN A 54 6.54 18.05 -14.54
N LYS A 55 7.83 18.17 -14.18
CA LYS A 55 8.84 18.83 -15.02
C LYS A 55 9.01 18.15 -16.38
N PHE A 56 8.96 16.82 -16.41
CA PHE A 56 9.10 16.04 -17.65
C PHE A 56 7.77 15.60 -18.27
N LYS A 57 6.65 15.84 -17.59
CA LYS A 57 5.31 15.49 -18.06
C LYS A 57 5.01 16.25 -19.34
N GLY A 58 4.66 15.51 -20.40
CA GLY A 58 4.40 16.10 -21.71
C GLY A 58 5.65 16.35 -22.57
N ARG A 59 6.85 16.11 -22.03
CA ARG A 59 8.09 16.08 -22.82
C ARG A 59 8.32 14.66 -23.31
N PHE A 60 8.35 14.47 -24.63
CA PHE A 60 8.56 13.16 -25.26
C PHE A 60 9.77 13.24 -26.19
N LEU A 61 10.61 12.20 -26.16
CA LEU A 61 11.67 12.01 -27.14
C LEU A 61 11.12 11.14 -28.28
N THR A 62 11.27 11.59 -29.51
CA THR A 62 10.89 10.81 -30.71
C THR A 62 12.04 10.84 -31.70
N GLY A 63 12.28 9.74 -32.41
CA GLY A 63 13.34 9.67 -33.42
C GLY A 63 13.92 8.28 -33.60
N ALA A 64 14.23 7.92 -34.84
CA ALA A 64 15.01 6.72 -35.17
C ALA A 64 16.50 7.05 -35.01
N VAL A 65 17.02 6.86 -33.79
CA VAL A 65 18.38 7.25 -33.41
C VAL A 65 19.34 6.06 -33.49
N ASP A 66 20.47 6.25 -34.15
CA ASP A 66 21.57 5.27 -34.24
C ASP A 66 22.80 5.76 -33.47
N PHE A 67 23.04 5.19 -32.29
CA PHE A 67 24.24 5.46 -31.46
C PHE A 67 25.44 4.58 -31.82
N SER A 68 25.35 3.74 -32.86
CA SER A 68 26.50 2.93 -33.26
C SER A 68 27.63 3.81 -33.79
N ASP A 69 28.88 3.40 -33.57
CA ASP A 69 30.11 4.09 -34.01
C ASP A 69 30.35 4.01 -35.53
N ARG A 70 29.29 3.84 -36.34
CA ARG A 70 29.40 3.84 -37.79
C ARG A 70 29.82 5.22 -38.27
N LEU A 71 31.06 5.31 -38.76
CA LEU A 71 31.61 6.52 -39.36
C LEU A 71 30.76 6.95 -40.56
N SER A 72 30.15 8.13 -40.46
CA SER A 72 29.32 8.77 -41.49
C SER A 72 29.88 10.15 -41.79
N ARG A 73 29.67 10.64 -43.03
CA ARG A 73 29.98 12.03 -43.39
C ARG A 73 29.03 13.05 -42.75
N LYS A 74 27.87 12.62 -42.25
CA LYS A 74 26.88 13.46 -41.57
C LYS A 74 27.06 13.36 -40.06
N SER A 75 27.02 14.49 -39.35
CA SER A 75 27.00 14.52 -37.88
C SER A 75 25.77 13.79 -37.35
N ARG A 76 25.98 12.79 -36.48
CA ARG A 76 24.90 12.03 -35.84
C ARG A 76 24.52 12.73 -34.56
N ILE A 77 23.40 13.42 -34.59
CA ILE A 77 22.76 13.96 -33.39
C ILE A 77 21.77 12.88 -32.92
N GLY A 78 21.76 12.62 -31.60
CA GLY A 78 20.96 11.56 -30.98
C GLY A 78 19.46 11.81 -31.05
N TYR A 79 18.79 11.83 -29.90
CA TYR A 79 17.40 12.28 -29.86
C TYR A 79 17.34 13.78 -30.16
N ARG A 80 16.59 14.11 -31.21
CA ARG A 80 16.27 15.47 -31.61
C ARG A 80 14.95 15.84 -30.89
N ALA A 81 15.01 16.79 -29.97
CA ALA A 81 13.89 17.23 -29.16
C ALA A 81 14.05 18.72 -28.79
N GLY A 82 13.35 19.60 -29.52
CA GLY A 82 13.26 21.01 -29.17
C GLY A 82 12.37 21.81 -30.11
N GLU A 83 11.65 22.80 -29.55
CA GLU A 83 10.86 23.79 -30.30
C GLU A 83 11.73 24.72 -31.16
N TRP A 84 13.07 24.68 -31.00
CA TRP A 84 14.04 25.58 -31.63
C TRP A 84 15.01 24.89 -32.59
N GLU A 85 14.63 23.74 -33.12
CA GLU A 85 15.51 22.97 -33.98
C GLU A 85 15.53 23.53 -35.40
N LEU A 86 16.73 23.50 -36.00
CA LEU A 86 16.97 23.87 -37.39
C LEU A 86 17.28 22.59 -38.18
N ALA A 87 16.85 22.55 -39.44
CA ALA A 87 17.23 21.48 -40.35
C ALA A 87 18.76 21.45 -40.55
N ALA A 88 19.32 20.26 -40.75
CA ALA A 88 20.74 20.14 -41.12
C ALA A 88 20.94 20.63 -42.56
N GLU A 89 22.13 21.16 -42.85
CA GLU A 89 22.47 21.70 -44.17
C GLU A 89 22.27 20.62 -45.27
N GLY A 90 21.32 20.87 -46.17
CA GLY A 90 20.96 19.97 -47.28
C GLY A 90 19.74 19.06 -47.08
N GLU A 91 19.02 19.14 -45.95
CA GLU A 91 17.77 18.39 -45.70
C GLU A 91 16.51 19.27 -45.90
N PRO A 92 15.32 18.69 -46.23
CA PRO A 92 14.08 19.44 -46.36
C PRO A 92 13.52 19.90 -44.99
N GLU A 93 13.10 21.16 -44.89
CA GLU A 93 12.59 21.79 -43.65
C GLU A 93 11.10 21.51 -43.39
N THR A 94 10.74 21.28 -42.12
CA THR A 94 9.34 21.39 -41.65
C THR A 94 8.90 22.85 -41.49
N ILE A 95 7.58 23.08 -41.36
CA ILE A 95 7.02 24.44 -41.22
C ILE A 95 7.57 25.14 -39.96
N LEU A 96 7.68 24.42 -38.85
CA LEU A 96 8.20 24.95 -37.58
C LEU A 96 9.71 25.20 -37.64
N GLU A 97 10.50 24.29 -38.22
CA GLU A 97 11.95 24.49 -38.40
C GLU A 97 12.24 25.67 -39.35
N ARG A 98 11.43 25.84 -40.41
CA ARG A 98 11.52 27.01 -41.30
C ARG A 98 11.20 28.31 -40.57
N TYR A 99 10.17 28.30 -39.72
CA TYR A 99 9.82 29.43 -38.87
C TYR A 99 10.99 29.82 -37.96
N ASN A 100 11.62 28.83 -37.31
CA ASN A 100 12.79 29.04 -36.46
C ASN A 100 13.99 29.57 -37.25
N ARG A 101 14.29 29.00 -38.42
CA ARG A 101 15.39 29.47 -39.28
C ARG A 101 15.17 30.93 -39.67
N LEU A 102 13.98 31.28 -40.13
CA LEU A 102 13.66 32.66 -40.51
C LEU A 102 13.83 33.62 -39.34
N ARG A 103 13.42 33.25 -38.11
CA ARG A 103 13.65 34.09 -36.92
C ARG A 103 15.14 34.32 -36.64
N CYS A 104 15.96 33.29 -36.81
CA CYS A 104 17.41 33.40 -36.70
C CYS A 104 17.99 34.30 -37.79
N GLU A 105 17.64 34.06 -39.06
CA GLU A 105 18.10 34.84 -40.22
C GLU A 105 17.70 36.32 -40.12
N PHE A 106 16.49 36.63 -39.65
CA PHE A 106 16.08 38.02 -39.42
C PHE A 106 16.90 38.69 -38.31
N SER A 107 17.32 37.94 -37.29
CA SER A 107 18.16 38.46 -36.22
C SER A 107 19.60 38.69 -36.70
N GLU A 108 20.13 37.77 -37.49
CA GLU A 108 21.46 37.91 -38.11
C GLU A 108 21.49 39.07 -39.12
N LEU A 109 20.46 39.20 -39.97
CA LEU A 109 20.34 40.31 -40.90
C LEU A 109 20.26 41.65 -40.18
N LEU A 110 19.54 41.72 -39.06
CA LEU A 110 19.50 42.92 -38.22
C LEU A 110 20.91 43.26 -37.71
N GLU A 111 21.66 42.27 -37.23
CA GLU A 111 23.01 42.46 -36.73
C GLU A 111 23.96 42.97 -37.83
N GLN A 112 23.95 42.35 -39.01
CA GLN A 112 24.77 42.79 -40.15
C GLN A 112 24.46 44.22 -40.57
N VAL A 113 23.18 44.61 -40.57
CA VAL A 113 22.75 45.98 -40.91
C VAL A 113 23.21 46.98 -39.86
N THR A 114 23.14 46.63 -38.58
CA THR A 114 23.67 47.50 -37.52
C THR A 114 25.20 47.62 -37.57
N GLU A 115 25.91 46.56 -37.96
CA GLU A 115 27.35 46.59 -38.14
C GLU A 115 27.76 47.49 -39.34
N GLN A 116 27.02 47.41 -40.44
CA GLN A 116 27.20 48.30 -41.60
C GLN A 116 26.87 49.75 -41.25
N GLN A 117 25.81 50.00 -40.48
CA GLN A 117 25.48 51.33 -39.96
C GLN A 117 26.63 51.93 -39.14
N ASN A 118 27.30 51.12 -38.32
CA ASN A 118 28.43 51.56 -37.50
C ASN A 118 29.68 51.91 -38.34
N LYS A 119 29.82 51.31 -39.53
CA LYS A 119 30.94 51.54 -40.47
C LYS A 119 30.65 52.62 -41.53
N ALA A 120 29.40 53.05 -41.68
CA ALA A 120 28.95 53.95 -42.75
C ALA A 120 29.16 55.44 -42.45
N THR A 121 29.11 56.26 -43.51
CA THR A 121 29.17 57.73 -43.41
C THR A 121 27.87 58.31 -42.84
N GLU A 122 27.89 59.54 -42.27
CA GLU A 122 26.69 60.14 -41.66
C GLU A 122 25.48 60.22 -42.59
N SER A 123 25.71 60.37 -43.91
CA SER A 123 24.64 60.41 -44.91
C SER A 123 23.98 59.04 -45.15
N GLU A 124 24.68 57.94 -44.91
CA GLU A 124 24.21 56.57 -45.17
C GLU A 124 23.58 55.93 -43.92
N LYS A 125 23.91 56.43 -42.72
CA LYS A 125 23.34 55.97 -41.44
C LYS A 125 21.82 56.07 -41.39
N ASP A 126 21.25 57.11 -42.01
CA ASP A 126 19.79 57.30 -42.09
C ASP A 126 19.09 56.26 -42.99
N GLU A 127 19.81 55.63 -43.92
CA GLU A 127 19.27 54.55 -44.75
C GLU A 127 19.31 53.21 -44.00
N TYR A 128 20.43 52.91 -43.33
CA TYR A 128 20.57 51.71 -42.51
C TYR A 128 19.60 51.70 -41.32
N THR A 129 19.32 52.85 -40.70
CA THR A 129 18.29 52.94 -39.64
C THR A 129 16.90 52.60 -40.15
N LYS A 130 16.51 53.13 -41.31
CA LYS A 130 15.21 52.77 -41.94
C LYS A 130 15.12 51.28 -42.23
N LEU A 131 16.21 50.69 -42.71
CA LEU A 131 16.28 49.26 -43.02
C LEU A 131 16.18 48.40 -41.75
N ALA A 132 16.89 48.76 -40.67
CA ALA A 132 16.79 48.08 -39.37
C ALA A 132 15.39 48.15 -38.76
N VAL A 133 14.68 49.28 -38.93
CA VAL A 133 13.28 49.42 -38.49
C VAL A 133 12.36 48.48 -39.27
N GLN A 134 12.55 48.33 -40.59
CA GLN A 134 11.78 47.40 -41.42
C GLN A 134 12.05 45.93 -41.08
N ILE A 135 13.31 45.56 -40.80
CA ILE A 135 13.68 44.20 -40.36
C ILE A 135 13.04 43.88 -39.01
N ASN A 136 13.05 44.83 -38.07
CA ASN A 136 12.41 44.64 -36.76
C ASN A 136 10.89 44.52 -36.84
N SER A 137 10.22 45.28 -37.72
CA SER A 137 8.76 45.18 -37.87
C SER A 137 8.35 43.84 -38.48
N THR A 138 9.09 43.36 -39.49
CA THR A 138 8.85 42.04 -40.10
C THR A 138 9.14 40.89 -39.15
N LYS A 139 10.20 40.97 -38.33
CA LYS A 139 10.47 40.02 -37.25
C LYS A 139 9.30 39.93 -36.25
N LYS A 140 8.72 41.06 -35.84
CA LYS A 140 7.57 41.08 -34.92
C LYS A 140 6.33 40.42 -35.52
N LEU A 141 6.04 40.69 -36.79
CA LEU A 141 4.92 40.04 -37.50
C LEU A 141 5.10 38.51 -37.57
N LEU A 142 6.33 38.04 -37.70
CA LEU A 142 6.64 36.60 -37.65
C LEU A 142 6.32 36.04 -36.27
N GLU A 143 6.76 36.69 -35.19
CA GLU A 143 6.54 36.25 -33.80
C GLU A 143 5.07 36.27 -33.36
N GLU A 144 4.24 37.13 -33.96
CA GLU A 144 2.78 37.21 -33.71
C GLU A 144 1.99 36.00 -34.21
N LEU A 145 2.56 35.14 -35.06
CA LEU A 145 1.89 33.94 -35.57
C LEU A 145 1.66 32.85 -34.49
N LYS A 146 2.20 33.03 -33.27
CA LYS A 146 1.86 32.31 -32.02
C LYS A 146 1.45 30.85 -32.18
N LEU A 147 2.33 30.02 -32.71
CA LEU A 147 2.08 28.58 -32.89
C LEU A 147 2.20 27.74 -31.59
N GLU A 148 2.25 28.37 -30.39
CA GLU A 148 2.75 27.74 -29.15
C GLU A 148 1.81 27.75 -27.89
N GLU A 149 0.71 28.51 -27.79
CA GLU A 149 0.04 28.76 -26.48
C GLU A 149 -1.35 28.10 -26.29
N GLY A 150 -1.51 27.22 -25.28
CA GLY A 150 -2.81 26.73 -24.78
C GLY A 150 -2.83 26.39 -23.28
N GLU A 151 -3.88 26.89 -22.58
CA GLU A 151 -4.42 26.58 -21.22
C GLU A 151 -4.05 27.47 -19.98
N GLN A 152 -5.08 27.99 -19.27
CA GLN A 152 -5.04 28.68 -17.95
C GLN A 152 -6.20 28.19 -17.01
N ILE A 153 -6.05 28.31 -15.68
CA ILE A 153 -6.93 27.79 -14.59
C ILE A 153 -7.65 28.93 -13.80
N ASP A 154 -8.86 28.66 -13.26
CA ASP A 154 -9.94 29.60 -12.82
C ASP A 154 -9.91 30.09 -11.32
N PRO A 155 -10.11 31.41 -11.03
CA PRO A 155 -10.08 32.07 -9.69
C PRO A 155 -11.31 31.90 -8.76
N LYS A 156 -12.23 30.97 -9.00
CA LYS A 156 -13.51 30.87 -8.26
C LYS A 156 -13.43 30.24 -6.86
N ALA A 157 -12.36 29.51 -6.54
CA ALA A 157 -12.24 28.75 -5.29
C ALA A 157 -11.99 29.62 -4.04
N GLU A 158 -11.44 30.83 -4.20
CA GLU A 158 -10.92 31.61 -3.07
C GLU A 158 -12.01 32.43 -2.35
N LYS A 159 -13.03 32.88 -3.08
CA LYS A 159 -14.15 33.70 -2.53
C LYS A 159 -15.09 32.93 -1.61
N LEU A 160 -15.18 31.61 -1.73
CA LEU A 160 -16.06 30.78 -0.89
C LEU A 160 -15.58 30.68 0.56
N LYS A 161 -14.28 30.86 0.82
CA LYS A 161 -13.70 30.73 2.15
C LYS A 161 -14.00 31.92 3.07
N GLU A 162 -14.20 33.10 2.50
CA GLU A 162 -14.37 34.36 3.25
C GLU A 162 -15.81 34.58 3.78
N TYR A 163 -16.82 34.07 3.09
CA TYR A 163 -18.22 34.19 3.53
C TYR A 163 -18.53 33.36 4.79
N LEU A 164 -17.83 32.25 5.02
CA LEU A 164 -18.10 31.35 6.13
C LEU A 164 -17.61 31.91 7.48
N SER A 165 -16.58 32.75 7.50
CA SER A 165 -15.98 33.29 8.72
C SER A 165 -16.73 34.49 9.33
N SER A 166 -17.60 35.16 8.58
CA SER A 166 -18.32 36.36 9.03
C SER A 166 -19.61 36.08 9.82
N SER A 167 -20.18 34.87 9.72
CA SER A 167 -21.54 34.55 10.18
C SER A 167 -21.66 34.11 11.66
N SER A 168 -20.54 33.84 12.35
CA SER A 168 -20.51 33.10 13.63
C SER A 168 -20.62 33.94 14.92
N LYS A 169 -20.77 35.27 14.86
CA LYS A 169 -20.61 36.16 16.03
C LYS A 169 -21.88 36.54 16.84
N LYS A 170 -23.10 36.05 16.55
CA LYS A 170 -24.35 36.72 17.00
C LYS A 170 -25.30 36.05 18.02
N LYS A 171 -25.00 34.93 18.70
CA LYS A 171 -25.96 34.34 19.68
C LYS A 171 -25.30 33.62 20.88
N GLN A 172 -25.09 34.31 22.01
CA GLN A 172 -24.71 33.68 23.29
C GLN A 172 -25.36 34.45 24.46
N GLY A 173 -26.23 33.81 25.24
CA GLY A 173 -26.79 34.41 26.45
C GLY A 173 -27.64 33.45 27.28
N GLU A 174 -28.57 32.73 26.65
CA GLU A 174 -29.57 31.92 27.40
C GLU A 174 -29.48 30.40 27.12
N LEU A 175 -28.83 30.00 26.03
CA LEU A 175 -28.53 28.58 25.73
C LEU A 175 -27.45 27.97 26.65
N VAL A 176 -26.72 28.76 27.42
CA VAL A 176 -25.42 28.37 27.99
C VAL A 176 -25.54 27.27 29.05
N THR A 177 -26.57 27.27 29.90
CA THR A 177 -26.70 26.29 31.00
C THR A 177 -27.17 24.90 30.56
N ALA A 178 -28.13 24.82 29.63
CA ALA A 178 -28.53 23.56 29.01
C ALA A 178 -27.40 23.01 28.11
N HIS A 179 -26.69 23.89 27.41
CA HIS A 179 -25.55 23.52 26.57
C HIS A 179 -24.36 23.04 27.41
N LEU A 180 -24.17 23.53 28.65
CA LEU A 180 -23.10 23.06 29.56
C LEU A 180 -23.34 21.65 30.13
N LYS A 181 -24.60 21.19 30.26
CA LYS A 181 -24.92 19.81 30.67
C LYS A 181 -24.98 18.83 29.49
N LEU A 182 -25.50 19.27 28.34
CA LEU A 182 -25.41 18.48 27.10
C LEU A 182 -23.97 18.32 26.63
N LYS A 183 -23.10 19.32 26.82
CA LYS A 183 -21.70 19.28 26.34
C LYS A 183 -20.89 18.09 26.84
N PRO A 184 -20.80 17.78 28.16
CA PRO A 184 -20.00 16.65 28.63
C PRO A 184 -20.58 15.31 28.16
N GLU A 185 -21.90 15.10 28.25
CA GLU A 185 -22.55 13.86 27.80
C GLU A 185 -22.39 13.65 26.28
N VAL A 186 -22.57 14.71 25.48
CA VAL A 186 -22.35 14.68 24.02
C VAL A 186 -20.86 14.48 23.69
N ASN A 187 -19.95 15.02 24.50
CA ASN A 187 -18.52 14.81 24.31
C ASN A 187 -18.10 13.37 24.65
N GLU A 188 -18.69 12.75 25.68
CA GLU A 188 -18.50 11.33 25.95
C GLU A 188 -19.08 10.45 24.83
N LEU A 189 -20.27 10.77 24.33
CA LEU A 189 -20.83 10.09 23.15
C LEU A 189 -19.94 10.26 21.91
N TYR A 190 -19.35 11.45 21.73
CA TYR A 190 -18.41 11.70 20.63
C TYR A 190 -17.10 10.91 20.79
N LYS A 191 -16.58 10.77 22.01
CA LYS A 191 -15.42 9.91 22.28
C LYS A 191 -15.72 8.44 22.00
N LEU A 192 -16.89 7.95 22.44
CA LEU A 192 -17.34 6.59 22.16
C LEU A 192 -17.51 6.37 20.64
N LEU A 193 -18.10 7.34 19.93
CA LEU A 193 -18.21 7.30 18.48
C LEU A 193 -16.83 7.25 17.82
N ARG A 194 -15.88 8.05 18.29
CA ARG A 194 -14.49 8.06 17.81
C ARG A 194 -13.72 6.77 18.10
N GLN A 195 -14.03 6.09 19.21
CA GLN A 195 -13.45 4.78 19.53
C GLN A 195 -13.99 3.67 18.61
N ILE A 196 -15.23 3.81 18.15
CA ILE A 196 -15.86 2.89 17.20
C ILE A 196 -15.50 3.26 15.75
N ASP A 197 -15.14 4.52 15.50
CA ASP A 197 -14.68 5.04 14.21
C ASP A 197 -13.40 4.29 13.77
N GLY A 198 -13.48 3.60 12.64
CA GLY A 198 -12.42 2.69 12.15
C GLY A 198 -12.72 1.20 12.36
N ILE A 199 -13.69 0.82 13.19
CA ILE A 199 -14.22 -0.55 13.23
C ILE A 199 -15.24 -0.70 12.09
N SER A 200 -14.74 -1.11 10.92
CA SER A 200 -15.59 -1.39 9.75
C SER A 200 -16.39 -2.67 9.98
N HIS A 201 -17.59 -2.51 10.54
CA HIS A 201 -18.52 -3.61 10.75
C HIS A 201 -18.88 -4.32 9.43
N SER A 202 -18.86 -3.60 8.30
CA SER A 202 -19.08 -4.17 6.96
C SER A 202 -17.98 -5.15 6.57
N GLU A 203 -16.71 -4.78 6.73
CA GLU A 203 -15.58 -5.66 6.40
C GLU A 203 -15.54 -6.90 7.29
N ILE A 204 -15.92 -6.77 8.56
CA ILE A 204 -16.03 -7.90 9.48
C ILE A 204 -17.12 -8.87 9.00
N LEU A 205 -18.27 -8.35 8.57
CA LEU A 205 -19.38 -9.17 8.06
C LEU A 205 -19.01 -9.86 6.74
N GLU A 206 -18.42 -9.14 5.79
CA GLU A 206 -17.95 -9.71 4.52
C GLU A 206 -16.92 -10.82 4.76
N ARG A 207 -16.00 -10.61 5.72
CA ARG A 207 -15.04 -11.65 6.10
C ARG A 207 -15.73 -12.85 6.77
N MET A 208 -16.75 -12.63 7.60
CA MET A 208 -17.52 -13.72 8.22
C MET A 208 -18.28 -14.54 7.17
N GLU A 209 -18.87 -13.89 6.17
CA GLU A 209 -19.55 -14.54 5.06
C GLU A 209 -18.56 -15.33 4.19
N ALA A 210 -17.42 -14.72 3.83
CA ALA A 210 -16.36 -15.40 3.08
C ALA A 210 -15.79 -16.63 3.82
N LEU A 211 -15.78 -16.61 5.16
CA LEU A 211 -15.28 -17.70 6.01
C LEU A 211 -16.36 -18.71 6.45
N GLU A 212 -17.63 -18.52 6.07
CA GLU A 212 -18.75 -19.38 6.52
C GLU A 212 -18.51 -20.86 6.19
N ALA A 213 -18.10 -21.14 4.95
CA ALA A 213 -17.82 -22.51 4.51
C ALA A 213 -16.69 -23.16 5.32
N LEU A 214 -15.64 -22.40 5.64
CA LEU A 214 -14.51 -22.89 6.44
C LEU A 214 -14.94 -23.18 7.88
N HIS A 215 -15.71 -22.29 8.51
CA HIS A 215 -16.25 -22.52 9.85
C HIS A 215 -17.18 -23.74 9.90
N ASN A 216 -18.04 -23.91 8.88
CA ASN A 216 -18.91 -25.08 8.75
C ASN A 216 -18.09 -26.37 8.61
N GLN A 217 -17.02 -26.35 7.81
CA GLN A 217 -16.12 -27.49 7.67
C GLN A 217 -15.40 -27.81 8.99
N ALA A 218 -14.88 -26.80 9.69
CA ALA A 218 -14.21 -26.98 10.98
C ALA A 218 -15.16 -27.54 12.05
N SER A 219 -16.41 -27.09 12.07
CA SER A 219 -17.45 -27.62 12.97
C SER A 219 -17.76 -29.09 12.68
N ASN A 220 -17.93 -29.44 11.40
CA ASN A 220 -18.18 -30.83 11.00
C ASN A 220 -16.97 -31.73 11.29
N PHE A 221 -15.75 -31.24 11.09
CA PHE A 221 -14.54 -31.95 11.45
C PHE A 221 -14.50 -32.25 12.96
N GLY A 222 -14.85 -31.28 13.81
CA GLY A 222 -14.95 -31.50 15.26
C GLY A 222 -15.94 -32.61 15.62
N LYS A 223 -17.12 -32.65 14.97
CA LYS A 223 -18.10 -33.73 15.17
C LYS A 223 -17.54 -35.09 14.75
N SER A 224 -16.95 -35.19 13.56
CA SER A 224 -16.33 -36.44 13.09
C SER A 224 -15.19 -36.90 13.98
N LEU A 225 -14.42 -35.98 14.58
CA LEU A 225 -13.37 -36.31 15.54
C LEU A 225 -13.97 -36.91 16.82
N THR A 226 -15.02 -36.31 17.38
CA THR A 226 -15.70 -36.89 18.56
C THR A 226 -16.30 -38.27 18.26
N GLU A 227 -16.88 -38.47 17.08
CA GLU A 227 -17.38 -39.78 16.65
C GLU A 227 -16.24 -40.81 16.57
N LEU A 228 -15.10 -40.42 15.99
CA LEU A 228 -13.92 -41.28 15.89
C LEU A 228 -13.37 -41.68 17.27
N GLU A 229 -13.32 -40.75 18.23
CA GLU A 229 -12.89 -41.02 19.61
C GLU A 229 -13.82 -42.04 20.31
N THR A 230 -15.14 -41.92 20.11
CA THR A 230 -16.11 -42.88 20.68
C THR A 230 -15.98 -44.27 20.05
N LEU A 231 -15.76 -44.34 18.74
CA LEU A 231 -15.49 -45.59 18.03
C LEU A 231 -14.19 -46.24 18.52
N GLN A 232 -13.13 -45.45 18.66
CA GLN A 232 -11.85 -45.93 19.17
C GLN A 232 -11.99 -46.50 20.58
N THR A 233 -12.74 -45.83 21.45
CA THR A 233 -13.01 -46.31 22.81
C THR A 233 -13.77 -47.64 22.81
N THR A 234 -14.73 -47.79 21.89
CA THR A 234 -15.51 -49.02 21.72
C THR A 234 -14.67 -50.17 21.16
N ILE A 235 -13.79 -49.90 20.20
CA ILE A 235 -12.86 -50.90 19.67
C ILE A 235 -11.88 -51.33 20.76
N ALA A 236 -11.35 -50.39 21.54
CA ALA A 236 -10.43 -50.69 22.64
C ALA A 236 -11.07 -51.61 23.69
N SER A 237 -12.33 -51.35 24.08
CA SER A 237 -13.06 -52.23 25.00
C SER A 237 -13.37 -53.60 24.38
N GLY A 238 -13.72 -53.65 23.09
CA GLY A 238 -13.92 -54.91 22.36
C GLY A 238 -12.65 -55.77 22.28
N VAL A 239 -11.48 -55.15 22.04
CA VAL A 239 -10.18 -55.84 22.05
C VAL A 239 -9.86 -56.38 23.45
N GLN A 240 -10.14 -55.61 24.49
CA GLN A 240 -9.94 -56.05 25.87
C GLN A 240 -10.83 -57.26 26.22
N ASN A 241 -12.11 -57.23 25.83
CA ASN A 241 -13.02 -58.37 26.01
C ASN A 241 -12.55 -59.62 25.28
N ASN A 242 -12.09 -59.47 24.02
CA ASN A 242 -11.55 -60.60 23.25
C ASN A 242 -10.29 -61.19 23.88
N LYS A 243 -9.44 -60.35 24.48
CA LYS A 243 -8.26 -60.79 25.22
C LYS A 243 -8.65 -61.64 26.43
N GLU A 244 -9.64 -61.22 27.19
CA GLU A 244 -10.15 -61.97 28.35
C GLU A 244 -10.78 -63.31 27.94
N LEU A 245 -11.56 -63.34 26.85
CA LEU A 245 -12.12 -64.57 26.29
C LEU A 245 -11.04 -65.55 25.85
N LEU A 246 -10.00 -65.08 25.14
CA LEU A 246 -8.87 -65.92 24.73
C LEU A 246 -8.12 -66.50 25.92
N GLN A 247 -7.91 -65.70 26.97
CA GLN A 247 -7.30 -66.18 28.21
C GLN A 247 -8.15 -67.29 28.85
N GLY A 248 -9.47 -67.10 28.93
CA GLY A 248 -10.38 -68.13 29.44
C GLY A 248 -10.36 -69.42 28.61
N VAL A 249 -10.34 -69.31 27.27
CA VAL A 249 -10.19 -70.47 26.38
C VAL A 249 -8.85 -71.19 26.62
N GLN A 250 -7.76 -70.44 26.80
CA GLN A 250 -6.43 -70.99 27.06
C GLN A 250 -6.38 -71.73 28.41
N GLU A 251 -7.00 -71.18 29.45
CA GLU A 251 -7.12 -71.81 30.77
C GLU A 251 -7.94 -73.10 30.71
N VAL A 252 -9.10 -73.08 30.03
CA VAL A 252 -9.96 -74.26 29.84
C VAL A 252 -9.22 -75.34 29.03
N PHE A 253 -8.51 -74.94 27.98
CA PHE A 253 -7.74 -75.89 27.16
C PHE A 253 -6.62 -76.54 27.98
N ALA A 254 -5.87 -75.77 28.77
CA ALA A 254 -4.84 -76.30 29.67
C ALA A 254 -5.44 -77.31 30.67
N HIS A 255 -6.56 -76.96 31.31
CA HIS A 255 -7.26 -77.86 32.23
C HIS A 255 -7.73 -79.16 31.54
N ASN A 256 -8.26 -79.06 30.32
CA ASN A 256 -8.75 -80.21 29.57
C ASN A 256 -7.60 -81.13 29.15
N VAL A 257 -6.48 -80.59 28.67
CA VAL A 257 -5.28 -81.36 28.34
C VAL A 257 -4.73 -82.07 29.57
N ASP A 258 -4.66 -81.39 30.72
CA ASP A 258 -4.24 -82.01 31.98
C ASP A 258 -5.17 -83.14 32.43
N SER A 259 -6.48 -82.95 32.25
CA SER A 259 -7.49 -83.96 32.58
C SER A 259 -7.36 -85.19 31.68
N VAL A 260 -7.22 -84.99 30.36
CA VAL A 260 -6.98 -86.08 29.39
C VAL A 260 -5.68 -86.81 29.73
N ASN A 261 -4.59 -86.10 30.01
CA ASN A 261 -3.32 -86.70 30.40
C ASN A 261 -3.44 -87.54 31.69
N LYS A 262 -4.24 -87.10 32.67
CA LYS A 262 -4.52 -87.89 33.88
C LYS A 262 -5.28 -89.16 33.57
N GLU A 263 -6.30 -89.10 32.72
CA GLU A 263 -7.08 -90.28 32.33
C GLU A 263 -6.25 -91.27 31.48
N ILE A 264 -5.38 -90.78 30.59
CA ILE A 264 -4.43 -91.61 29.84
C ILE A 264 -3.48 -92.34 30.81
N LYS A 265 -2.91 -91.63 31.79
CA LYS A 265 -2.05 -92.26 32.81
C LYS A 265 -2.76 -93.36 33.60
N LYS A 266 -4.02 -93.12 34.02
CA LYS A 266 -4.84 -94.15 34.68
C LYS A 266 -5.08 -95.36 33.79
N LEU A 267 -5.30 -95.14 32.49
CA LEU A 267 -5.49 -96.21 31.52
C LEU A 267 -4.19 -97.03 31.37
N ASP A 268 -3.04 -96.38 31.23
CA ASP A 268 -1.73 -97.04 31.16
C ASP A 268 -1.41 -97.86 32.40
N GLU A 269 -1.73 -97.34 33.59
CA GLU A 269 -1.61 -98.09 34.85
C GLU A 269 -2.48 -99.34 34.86
N ARG A 270 -3.72 -99.25 34.34
CA ARG A 270 -4.62 -100.41 34.25
C ARG A 270 -4.14 -101.44 33.24
N ILE A 271 -3.67 -101.00 32.07
CA ILE A 271 -3.07 -101.88 31.04
C ILE A 271 -1.84 -102.58 31.62
N SER A 272 -0.98 -101.86 32.33
CA SER A 272 0.22 -102.42 32.96
C SER A 272 -0.13 -103.49 34.01
N LYS A 273 -1.17 -103.26 34.83
CA LYS A 273 -1.65 -104.25 35.80
C LYS A 273 -2.21 -105.50 35.14
N LEU A 274 -2.88 -105.37 34.00
CA LEU A 274 -3.38 -106.51 33.22
C LEU A 274 -2.25 -107.28 32.53
N ALA A 275 -1.20 -106.60 32.09
CA ALA A 275 -0.04 -107.24 31.44
C ALA A 275 0.89 -107.97 32.43
N ALA A 276 0.81 -107.65 33.73
CA ALA A 276 1.60 -108.26 34.80
C ALA A 276 0.88 -109.42 35.53
N ALA A 277 -0.36 -109.73 35.16
CA ALA A 277 -1.17 -110.84 35.67
C ALA A 277 -1.20 -112.00 34.66
#